data_AF-A0A7K0A731-F1
#
_entry.id   AF-A0A7K0A731-F1
#
_cell.length_a   1.000
_cell.length_b   1.000
_cell.length_c   1.000
_cell.angle_alpha   90.00
_cell.angle_beta   90.00
_cell.angle_gamma   90.00
#
_symmetry.space_group_name_H-M   'P 1'
#
loop_
_entity.id
_entity.type
_entity.pdbx_description
1 polymer ?
#
loop_
_entity_poly.entity_id
_entity_poly.type
_entity_poly.pdbx_seq_one_letter_code
_entity_poly.pdbx_strand_id
1 'polypeptide(L)'
;MCPGHNESGGKRRSGKTNHPRFHLHFTPTGSSWLNLVERWFGELTTKKLRRSSHRTVKELSDDITAWVKAWNANPKPYKWVKSAEQIFESIASYCQRISNSEH
;
A
#
# COMPACT_ATOMS: atom_id res chain seq x y z
N MET A 1 7.15 -40.40 13.58
CA MET A 1 7.45 -39.42 12.51
C MET A 1 6.14 -39.10 11.79
N CYS A 2 5.58 -37.91 12.01
CA CYS A 2 4.37 -37.46 11.32
C CYS A 2 4.78 -36.49 10.19
N PRO A 3 4.24 -36.59 8.97
CA PRO A 3 4.55 -35.66 7.90
C PRO A 3 3.83 -34.32 8.11
N GLY A 4 4.54 -33.24 7.80
CA GLY A 4 4.16 -31.85 8.07
C GLY A 4 2.93 -31.40 7.31
N HIS A 5 2.02 -30.75 8.04
CA HIS A 5 0.91 -29.99 7.46
C HIS A 5 1.46 -28.68 6.87
N ASN A 6 1.40 -28.57 5.55
CA ASN A 6 1.50 -27.30 4.83
C ASN A 6 0.27 -26.44 5.19
N GLU A 7 0.52 -25.34 5.89
CA GLU A 7 -0.48 -24.34 6.24
C GLU A 7 -1.12 -23.75 4.97
N SER A 8 -2.40 -24.08 4.78
CA SER A 8 -3.22 -23.55 3.70
C SER A 8 -3.37 -22.04 3.87
N GLY A 9 -2.70 -21.29 2.97
CA GLY A 9 -2.81 -19.84 2.85
C GLY A 9 -4.26 -19.38 2.83
N GLY A 10 -4.56 -18.45 3.74
CA GLY A 10 -5.90 -17.96 4.05
C GLY A 10 -6.71 -17.52 2.82
N LYS A 11 -7.97 -17.96 2.82
CA LYS A 11 -9.00 -17.64 1.84
C LYS A 11 -9.27 -16.13 1.86
N ARG A 12 -8.67 -15.38 0.91
CA ARG A 12 -8.97 -13.95 0.73
C ARG A 12 -10.32 -13.82 0.05
N ARG A 13 -11.28 -13.24 0.78
CA ARG A 13 -12.64 -12.98 0.30
C ARG A 13 -12.58 -12.12 -0.96
N SER A 14 -13.09 -12.66 -2.08
CA SER A 14 -13.34 -11.92 -3.31
C SER A 14 -14.49 -10.94 -3.07
N GLY A 15 -14.14 -9.66 -2.91
CA GLY A 15 -15.10 -8.58 -2.68
C GLY A 15 -16.01 -8.37 -3.89
N LYS A 16 -17.30 -8.22 -3.59
CA LYS A 16 -18.45 -8.09 -4.52
C LYS A 16 -18.25 -6.93 -5.52
N THR A 17 -18.17 -7.29 -6.80
CA THR A 17 -18.06 -6.40 -7.98
C THR A 17 -19.41 -5.78 -8.36
N ASN A 18 -20.01 -4.95 -7.50
CA ASN A 18 -21.26 -4.26 -7.83
C ASN A 18 -21.10 -2.76 -8.11
N HIS A 19 -19.88 -2.33 -8.44
CA HIS A 19 -19.63 -1.00 -8.96
C HIS A 19 -18.85 -1.08 -10.28
N PRO A 20 -19.50 -0.87 -11.44
CA PRO A 20 -18.83 -0.95 -12.75
C PRO A 20 -17.77 0.13 -12.98
N ARG A 21 -17.60 1.09 -12.06
CA ARG A 21 -16.58 2.14 -12.12
C ARG A 21 -15.28 1.80 -11.39
N PHE A 22 -15.23 0.72 -10.61
CA PHE A 22 -14.06 0.37 -9.82
C PHE A 22 -13.46 -0.95 -10.31
N HIS A 23 -12.24 -0.88 -10.86
CA HIS A 23 -11.43 -2.04 -11.19
C HIS A 23 -10.39 -2.24 -10.08
N LEU A 24 -10.46 -3.37 -9.37
CA LEU A 24 -9.42 -3.74 -8.41
C LEU A 24 -8.19 -4.21 -9.19
N HIS A 25 -7.11 -3.43 -9.15
CA HIS A 25 -5.81 -3.86 -9.64
C HIS A 25 -5.05 -4.56 -8.52
N PHE A 26 -4.58 -5.78 -8.79
CA PHE A 26 -3.67 -6.47 -7.88
C PHE A 26 -2.31 -5.78 -7.94
N THR A 27 -1.79 -5.32 -6.80
CA THR A 27 -0.44 -4.77 -6.72
C THR A 27 0.57 -5.91 -6.70
N PRO A 28 1.41 -6.08 -7.73
CA PRO A 28 2.42 -7.14 -7.74
C PRO A 28 3.47 -6.93 -6.65
N THR A 29 4.12 -8.02 -6.26
CA THR A 29 5.26 -8.00 -5.35
C THR A 29 6.36 -7.10 -5.92
N GLY A 30 6.81 -6.11 -5.14
CA GLY A 30 7.79 -5.11 -5.61
C GLY A 30 7.19 -3.78 -6.11
N SER A 31 5.89 -3.55 -5.88
CA SER A 31 5.22 -2.27 -6.18
C SER A 31 5.83 -1.09 -5.41
N SER A 32 6.86 -0.48 -5.98
CA SER A 32 7.60 0.63 -5.36
C SER A 32 6.75 1.89 -5.11
N TRP A 33 5.57 2.00 -5.73
CA TRP A 33 4.60 3.05 -5.41
C TRP A 33 4.03 2.92 -3.99
N LEU A 34 3.79 1.69 -3.50
CA LEU A 34 3.27 1.49 -2.14
C LEU A 34 4.22 2.06 -1.10
N ASN A 35 5.54 2.06 -1.35
CA ASN A 35 6.51 2.69 -0.46
C ASN A 35 6.25 4.20 -0.26
N LEU A 36 5.68 4.91 -1.25
CA LEU A 36 5.29 6.31 -1.05
C LEU A 36 4.07 6.46 -0.14
N VAL A 37 3.08 5.59 -0.32
CA VAL A 37 1.87 5.56 0.52
C VAL A 37 2.23 5.15 1.95
N GLU A 38 3.08 4.14 2.11
CA GLU A 38 3.61 3.69 3.41
C GLU A 38 4.39 4.79 4.12
N ARG A 39 5.27 5.50 3.40
CA ARG A 39 6.00 6.67 3.95
C ARG A 39 5.06 7.78 4.38
N TRP A 40 4.01 8.04 3.61
CA TRP A 40 2.99 9.03 3.97
C TRP A 40 2.24 8.64 5.25
N PHE A 41 1.84 7.37 5.40
CA PHE A 41 1.24 6.87 6.64
C PHE A 41 2.19 6.92 7.83
N GLY A 42 3.48 6.69 7.61
CA GLY A 42 4.52 6.87 8.63
C GLY A 42 4.61 8.31 9.14
N GLU A 43 4.45 9.29 8.25
CA GLU A 43 4.43 10.71 8.61
C GLU A 43 3.17 11.11 9.38
N LEU A 44 1.99 10.66 8.93
CA LEU A 44 0.74 10.85 9.68
C LEU A 44 0.89 10.28 11.11
N THR A 45 1.43 9.09 11.23
CA THR A 45 1.64 8.43 12.53
C THR A 45 2.59 9.23 13.42
N THR A 46 3.75 9.61 12.88
CA THR A 46 4.82 10.24 13.67
C THR A 46 4.54 11.70 14.01
N LYS A 47 3.98 12.46 13.06
CA LYS A 47 3.75 13.90 13.22
C LYS A 47 2.40 14.23 13.83
N LYS A 48 1.40 13.36 13.65
CA LYS A 48 0.05 13.59 14.15
C LYS A 48 -0.35 12.62 15.26
N LEU A 49 -0.47 11.33 14.93
CA LEU A 49 -1.16 10.36 15.80
C LEU A 49 -0.40 10.07 17.11
N ARG A 50 0.93 9.99 17.10
CA ARG A 50 1.72 9.73 18.33
C ARG A 50 1.67 10.85 19.36
N ARG A 51 1.27 12.06 18.97
CA ARG A 51 1.22 13.24 19.84
C ARG A 51 -0.19 13.71 20.16
N SER A 52 -1.20 13.08 19.56
CA SER A 52 -2.61 13.43 19.75
C SER A 52 -3.26 12.55 20.80
N SER A 53 -4.05 13.15 21.67
CA SER A 53 -4.98 12.46 22.56
C SER A 53 -6.37 12.99 22.26
N HIS A 54 -7.33 12.09 22.02
CA HIS A 54 -8.70 12.46 21.68
C HIS A 54 -9.66 11.72 22.59
N ARG A 55 -10.74 12.40 22.98
CA ARG A 55 -11.78 11.82 23.84
C ARG A 55 -12.87 11.12 23.02
N THR A 56 -12.96 11.43 21.73
CA THR A 56 -13.97 10.86 20.83
C THR A 56 -13.40 10.55 19.44
N VAL A 57 -14.07 9.64 18.72
CA VAL A 57 -13.72 9.32 17.33
C VAL A 57 -13.94 10.52 16.39
N LYS A 58 -14.96 11.35 16.66
CA LYS A 58 -15.22 12.55 15.86
C LYS A 58 -14.05 13.53 15.94
N GLU A 59 -13.54 13.75 17.14
CA GLU A 59 -12.39 14.62 17.38
C GLU A 59 -11.14 14.13 16.62
N LEU A 60 -10.86 12.81 16.68
CA LEU A 60 -9.79 12.20 15.89
C LEU A 60 -9.98 12.41 14.38
N SER A 61 -11.21 12.20 13.88
CA SER A 61 -11.54 12.34 12.46
C SER A 61 -11.35 13.78 11.96
N ASP A 62 -11.84 14.75 12.73
CA ASP A 62 -11.72 16.18 12.42
C ASP A 62 -10.24 16.60 12.41
N ASP A 63 -9.47 16.08 13.36
CA ASP A 63 -8.05 16.41 13.54
C ASP A 63 -7.14 15.80 12.46
N ILE A 64 -7.42 14.55 12.04
CA ILE A 64 -6.78 13.94 10.86
C ILE A 64 -7.11 14.75 9.61
N THR A 65 -8.39 15.12 9.41
CA THR A 65 -8.81 15.89 8.24
C THR A 65 -8.13 17.25 8.17
N ALA A 66 -8.02 17.95 9.31
CA ALA A 66 -7.30 19.21 9.41
C ALA A 66 -5.81 19.04 9.09
N TRP A 67 -5.18 17.99 9.60
CA TRP A 67 -3.78 17.69 9.31
C TRP A 67 -3.54 17.39 7.84
N VAL A 68 -4.42 16.60 7.19
CA VAL A 68 -4.33 16.32 5.74
C VAL A 68 -4.46 17.60 4.92
N LYS A 69 -5.39 18.50 5.28
CA LYS A 69 -5.53 19.80 4.61
C LYS A 69 -4.26 20.65 4.74
N ALA A 70 -3.69 20.73 5.94
CA ALA A 70 -2.45 21.47 6.19
C ALA A 70 -1.26 20.87 5.44
N TRP A 71 -1.14 19.54 5.41
CA TRP A 71 -0.12 18.83 4.65
C TRP A 71 -0.23 19.10 3.15
N ASN A 72 -1.45 19.08 2.60
CA ASN A 72 -1.69 19.33 1.18
C ASN A 72 -1.51 20.79 0.77
N ALA A 73 -1.58 21.75 1.70
CA ALA A 73 -1.34 23.17 1.42
C ALA A 73 0.14 23.47 1.13
N ASN A 74 1.06 22.70 1.70
CA ASN A 74 2.49 22.76 1.39
C ASN A 74 3.07 21.34 1.31
N PRO A 75 2.80 20.61 0.22
CA PRO A 75 3.18 19.22 0.12
C PRO A 75 4.70 19.13 0.06
N LYS A 76 5.29 18.23 0.86
CA LYS A 76 6.68 17.83 0.69
C LYS A 76 6.70 16.68 -0.32
N PRO A 77 7.10 16.90 -1.58
CA PRO A 77 7.09 15.85 -2.58
C PRO A 77 8.11 14.78 -2.19
N TYR A 78 7.67 13.53 -2.10
CA TYR A 78 8.60 12.41 -2.08
C TYR A 78 9.18 12.26 -3.48
N LYS A 79 10.51 12.28 -3.59
CA LYS A 79 11.17 12.01 -4.86
C LYS A 79 11.14 10.52 -5.12
N TRP A 80 10.63 10.15 -6.28
CA TRP A 80 10.81 8.82 -6.84
C TRP A 80 12.30 8.60 -7.11
N VAL A 81 12.88 7.58 -6.49
CA VAL A 81 14.31 7.27 -6.63
C VAL A 81 14.55 6.25 -7.74
N LYS A 82 13.55 5.42 -8.06
CA LYS A 82 13.63 4.47 -9.17
C LYS A 82 13.24 5.13 -10.48
N SER A 83 14.09 4.97 -11.50
CA SER A 83 13.78 5.45 -12.84
C SER A 83 12.72 4.55 -13.50
N ALA A 84 12.07 5.05 -14.55
CA ALA A 84 11.07 4.28 -15.29
C ALA A 84 11.68 3.01 -15.90
N GLU A 85 12.93 3.09 -16.35
CA GLU A 85 13.69 1.99 -16.95
C GLU A 85 13.91 0.86 -15.94
N GLN A 86 14.29 1.20 -14.70
CA GLN A 86 14.44 0.22 -13.61
C GLN A 86 13.10 -0.45 -13.25
N ILE A 87 11.99 0.27 -13.40
CA ILE A 87 10.65 -0.30 -13.19
C ILE A 87 10.32 -1.29 -14.31
N PHE A 88 10.56 -0.92 -15.57
CA PHE A 88 10.32 -1.81 -16.72
C PHE A 88 11.22 -3.06 -16.68
N GLU A 89 12.49 -2.91 -16.34
CA GLU A 89 13.43 -4.03 -16.20
C GLU A 89 13.00 -4.99 -15.07
N SER A 90 12.59 -4.44 -13.92
CA SER A 90 12.03 -5.24 -12.82
C SER A 90 10.77 -5.99 -13.24
N ILE A 91 9.89 -5.38 -14.03
CA ILE A 91 8.67 -6.03 -14.55
C ILE A 91 9.04 -7.12 -15.55
N ALA A 92 9.95 -6.84 -16.49
CA ALA A 92 10.39 -7.81 -17.49
C ALA A 92 11.05 -9.04 -16.84
N SER A 93 11.92 -8.82 -15.87
CA SER A 93 12.55 -9.90 -15.09
C SER A 93 11.50 -10.72 -14.32
N TYR A 94 10.52 -10.05 -13.70
CA TYR A 94 9.42 -10.74 -13.02
C TYR A 94 8.58 -11.58 -13.98
N CYS A 95 8.20 -11.03 -15.13
CA CYS A 95 7.46 -11.71 -16.19
C CYS A 95 8.19 -12.94 -16.73
N GLN A 96 9.51 -12.86 -16.95
CA GLN A 96 10.33 -14.02 -17.34
C GLN A 96 10.37 -15.09 -16.25
N ARG A 97 10.44 -14.68 -14.99
CA ARG A 97 10.50 -15.63 -13.88
C ARG A 97 9.18 -16.38 -13.71
N ILE A 98 8.04 -15.72 -13.88
CA ILE A 98 6.72 -16.38 -13.84
C ILE A 98 6.47 -17.22 -15.10
N SER A 99 6.95 -16.83 -16.29
CA SER A 99 6.80 -17.65 -17.50
C SER A 99 7.64 -18.92 -17.45
N ASN A 100 8.79 -18.87 -16.78
CA ASN A 100 9.68 -20.01 -16.59
C ASN A 100 9.37 -20.78 -15.29
N SER A 101 8.34 -20.36 -14.53
CA SER A 101 7.78 -21.15 -13.44
C SER A 101 6.79 -22.13 -14.05
N GLU A 102 7.28 -23.29 -14.47
CA GLU A 102 6.51 -24.33 -15.16
C GLU A 102 5.20 -24.73 -14.43
N HIS A 103 4.14 -24.85 -15.22
CA HIS A 103 3.20 -25.98 -15.11
C HIS A 103 3.87 -27.22 -15.72
#